data_AF-A0A4Z2ERH0-F1
#
_entry.id   AF-A0A4Z2ERH0-F1
#
_cell.length_a   1.000
_cell.length_b   1.000
_cell.length_c   1.000
_cell.angle_alpha   90.00
_cell.angle_beta   90.00
_cell.angle_gamma   90.00
#
_symmetry.space_group_name_H-M   'P 1'
#
loop_
_entity.id
_entity.type
_entity.pdbx_description
1 polymer ?
#
loop_
_entity_poly.entity_id
_entity_poly.type
_entity_poly.pdbx_seq_one_letter_code
_entity_poly.pdbx_strand_id
1 'polypeptide(L)'
;MNRRSKPRCVCAPDCSNITWKGPVCGSDGKTYKDECALLKAKCKGHPDLDVQYQGKCKKTCRDVLCPGSSTCVVDQTNNAYCVTCNRICPEVTSPEQYLCGNDGIVYASACHLRRATCLLGRSIGVAYEGKCIKAKSCEDIQCNAGKKCLWDARMSRGRCSLCDELCPDSRADEAVCASDNASYPSECAMKQAACSLGALLEVKHSGSCNWESCPKETEPPESIQCPLAHLLCSPASALARFVPPRPPYVIDNKHGVLNVTSRVGTCFSAQCSV
;
A
#
# COMPACT_ATOMS: atom_id res chain seq x y z
N MET A 1 -6.26 55.11 11.68
CA MET A 1 -5.83 54.65 10.34
C MET A 1 -5.92 53.14 10.28
N ASN A 2 -6.74 52.63 9.36
CA ASN A 2 -7.17 51.24 9.27
C ASN A 2 -6.00 50.34 8.81
N ARG A 3 -5.57 49.36 9.64
CA ARG A 3 -4.48 48.40 9.30
C ARG A 3 -4.80 47.47 8.12
N ARG A 4 -5.97 47.65 7.48
CA ARG A 4 -6.45 46.88 6.33
C ARG A 4 -6.05 47.47 4.97
N SER A 5 -5.46 48.66 4.93
CA SER A 5 -5.19 49.40 3.67
C SER A 5 -3.74 49.27 3.16
N LYS A 6 -3.06 48.14 3.39
CA LYS A 6 -1.72 47.90 2.85
C LYS A 6 -1.82 47.01 1.60
N PRO A 7 -1.19 47.37 0.46
CA PRO A 7 -1.20 46.50 -0.71
C PRO A 7 -0.58 45.15 -0.36
N ARG A 8 -1.24 44.07 -0.80
CA ARG A 8 -0.77 42.70 -0.64
C ARG A 8 -0.68 42.04 -2.00
N CYS A 9 0.46 41.42 -2.29
CA CYS A 9 0.59 40.53 -3.43
C CYS A 9 -0.26 39.28 -3.17
N VAL A 10 -1.06 38.89 -4.15
CA VAL A 10 -1.90 37.70 -4.09
C VAL A 10 -1.61 36.81 -5.28
N CYS A 11 -1.70 35.50 -5.07
CA CYS A 11 -1.56 34.52 -6.14
C CYS A 11 -2.81 34.51 -7.02
N ALA A 12 -2.65 34.99 -8.25
CA ALA A 12 -3.64 34.97 -9.32
C ALA A 12 -2.99 34.40 -10.59
N PRO A 13 -2.77 33.07 -10.67
CA PRO A 13 -2.26 32.44 -11.89
C PRO A 13 -3.28 32.59 -13.03
N ASP A 14 -2.79 32.68 -14.27
CA ASP A 14 -3.67 32.62 -15.44
C ASP A 14 -4.16 31.17 -15.64
N CYS A 15 -5.49 31.01 -15.60
CA CYS A 15 -6.16 29.72 -15.70
C CYS A 15 -7.01 29.59 -16.97
N SER A 16 -6.88 30.54 -17.91
CA SER A 16 -7.71 30.64 -19.10
C SER A 16 -7.44 29.51 -20.09
N ASN A 17 -6.16 29.10 -20.23
CA ASN A 17 -5.71 28.12 -21.23
C ASN A 17 -5.68 26.67 -20.69
N ILE A 18 -6.31 26.41 -19.55
CA ILE A 18 -6.37 25.06 -18.96
C ILE A 18 -7.49 24.27 -19.64
N THR A 19 -7.13 23.24 -20.39
CA THR A 19 -8.07 22.38 -21.13
C THR A 19 -8.77 21.37 -20.22
N TRP A 20 -8.05 20.78 -19.27
CA TRP A 20 -8.59 19.82 -18.32
C TRP A 20 -9.30 20.51 -17.14
N LYS A 21 -10.62 20.31 -17.01
CA LYS A 21 -11.44 20.91 -15.93
C LYS A 21 -11.69 19.99 -14.74
N GLY A 22 -11.19 18.76 -14.79
CA GLY A 22 -11.33 17.78 -13.71
C GLY A 22 -10.26 17.92 -12.61
N PRO A 23 -10.31 17.06 -11.58
CA PRO A 23 -9.27 17.00 -10.56
C PRO A 23 -7.92 16.58 -11.15
N VAL A 24 -6.85 16.93 -10.45
CA VAL A 24 -5.47 16.56 -10.82
C VAL A 24 -4.71 16.03 -9.62
N CYS A 25 -3.76 15.13 -9.86
CA CYS A 25 -2.82 14.67 -8.83
C CYS A 25 -1.52 15.47 -8.92
N GLY A 26 -1.16 16.14 -7.83
CA GLY A 26 0.07 16.93 -7.74
C GLY A 26 1.31 16.07 -7.47
N SER A 27 2.50 16.61 -7.74
CA SER A 27 3.82 16.02 -7.44
C SER A 27 4.05 15.75 -5.95
N ASP A 28 3.27 16.40 -5.10
CA ASP A 28 3.23 16.21 -3.64
C ASP A 28 2.33 15.04 -3.18
N GLY A 29 1.73 14.30 -4.12
CA GLY A 29 0.80 13.20 -3.83
C GLY A 29 -0.58 13.66 -3.34
N LYS A 30 -0.91 14.95 -3.47
CA LYS A 30 -2.22 15.49 -3.08
C LYS A 30 -3.13 15.67 -4.30
N THR A 31 -4.42 15.43 -4.07
CA THR A 31 -5.45 15.70 -5.07
C THR A 31 -5.87 17.15 -4.99
N TYR A 32 -5.77 17.85 -6.11
CA TYR A 32 -6.28 19.21 -6.28
C TYR A 32 -7.60 19.14 -7.06
N LYS A 33 -8.54 20.04 -6.70
CA LYS A 33 -9.87 20.09 -7.33
C LYS A 33 -9.82 20.31 -8.85
N ASP A 34 -8.80 21.04 -9.31
CA ASP A 34 -8.50 21.39 -10.69
C ASP A 34 -7.04 21.87 -10.79
N GLU A 35 -6.52 22.02 -12.00
CA GLU A 35 -5.15 22.47 -12.26
C GLU A 35 -4.91 23.92 -11.80
N CYS A 36 -5.92 24.80 -11.87
CA CYS A 36 -5.82 26.18 -11.41
C CYS A 36 -5.57 26.28 -9.90
N ALA A 37 -6.22 25.40 -9.12
CA ALA A 37 -6.02 25.29 -7.68
C ALA A 37 -4.60 24.83 -7.34
N LEU A 38 -4.05 23.91 -8.13
CA LEU A 38 -2.66 23.48 -8.01
C LEU A 38 -1.71 24.65 -8.30
N LEU A 39 -1.89 25.38 -9.41
CA LEU A 39 -1.07 26.55 -9.74
C LEU A 39 -1.13 27.65 -8.66
N LYS A 40 -2.30 27.82 -8.03
CA LYS A 40 -2.45 28.74 -6.90
C LYS A 40 -1.70 28.25 -5.67
N ALA A 41 -1.69 26.95 -5.41
CA ALA A 41 -0.88 26.35 -4.33
C ALA A 41 0.62 26.47 -4.62
N LYS A 42 1.03 26.25 -5.88
CA LYS A 42 2.39 26.46 -6.38
C LYS A 42 2.90 27.85 -6.03
N CYS A 43 2.14 28.89 -6.43
CA CYS A 43 2.45 30.29 -6.14
C CYS A 43 2.50 30.63 -4.63
N LYS A 44 1.70 29.94 -3.80
CA LYS A 44 1.61 30.25 -2.35
C LYS A 44 2.79 29.74 -1.52
N GLY A 45 3.66 28.89 -2.07
CA GLY A 45 4.81 28.37 -1.32
C GLY A 45 5.29 26.98 -1.73
N HIS A 46 4.86 26.45 -2.87
CA HIS A 46 5.28 25.14 -3.37
C HIS A 46 5.86 25.27 -4.78
N PRO A 47 7.03 25.90 -4.97
CA PRO A 47 7.55 26.25 -6.29
C PRO A 47 7.77 25.04 -7.22
N ASP A 48 8.05 23.86 -6.67
CA ASP A 48 8.27 22.60 -7.41
C ASP A 48 7.00 21.76 -7.59
N LEU A 49 5.83 22.31 -7.23
CA LEU A 49 4.56 21.62 -7.38
C LEU A 49 4.12 21.62 -8.85
N ASP A 50 3.91 20.43 -9.39
CA ASP A 50 3.45 20.21 -10.76
C ASP A 50 2.37 19.13 -10.81
N VAL A 51 1.61 19.09 -11.90
CA VAL A 51 0.65 18.00 -12.16
C VAL A 51 1.43 16.75 -12.59
N GLN A 52 1.25 15.63 -11.89
CA GLN A 52 1.82 14.33 -12.30
C GLN A 52 0.92 13.60 -13.29
N TYR A 53 -0.39 13.60 -13.04
CA TYR A 53 -1.40 12.99 -13.91
C TYR A 53 -2.78 13.59 -13.67
N GLN A 54 -3.66 13.42 -14.66
CA GLN A 54 -5.05 13.86 -14.60
C GLN A 54 -5.89 12.90 -13.74
N GLY A 55 -6.86 13.45 -13.02
CA GLY A 55 -7.69 12.71 -12.07
C GLY A 55 -7.22 12.85 -10.62
N LYS A 56 -7.89 12.13 -9.71
CA LYS A 56 -7.51 12.09 -8.29
C LYS A 56 -6.27 11.23 -8.09
N CYS A 57 -5.48 11.51 -7.05
CA CYS A 57 -4.37 10.63 -6.69
C CYS A 57 -4.88 9.23 -6.30
N LYS A 58 -4.16 8.21 -6.75
CA LYS A 58 -4.55 6.79 -6.61
C LYS A 58 -3.58 6.05 -5.70
N LYS A 59 -4.07 4.95 -5.12
CA LYS A 59 -3.29 4.05 -4.25
C LYS A 59 -2.58 2.90 -4.99
N THR A 60 -2.78 2.76 -6.30
CA THR A 60 -2.11 1.73 -7.09
C THR A 60 -1.96 2.23 -8.52
N CYS A 61 -1.08 1.58 -9.27
CA CYS A 61 -0.87 1.89 -10.69
C CYS A 61 -1.92 1.27 -11.64
N ARG A 62 -2.94 0.55 -11.12
CA ARG A 62 -3.88 -0.23 -11.97
C ARG A 62 -4.68 0.65 -12.94
N ASP A 63 -5.08 1.84 -12.52
CA ASP A 63 -5.89 2.78 -13.31
C ASP A 63 -5.21 4.16 -13.42
N VAL A 64 -3.88 4.19 -13.42
CA VAL A 64 -3.11 5.44 -13.54
C VAL A 64 -2.51 5.51 -14.94
N LEU A 65 -2.94 6.52 -15.69
CA LEU A 65 -2.40 6.82 -17.01
C LEU A 65 -1.41 7.96 -16.89
N CYS A 66 -0.13 7.62 -16.98
CA CYS A 66 0.94 8.61 -16.93
C CYS A 66 1.05 9.36 -18.27
N PRO A 67 1.27 10.69 -18.23
CA PRO A 67 1.43 11.47 -19.45
C PRO A 67 2.78 11.17 -20.14
N GLY A 68 2.77 11.22 -21.47
CA GLY A 68 3.99 11.09 -22.28
C GLY A 68 4.68 9.73 -22.12
N SER A 69 5.98 9.77 -21.78
CA SER A 69 6.83 8.59 -21.59
C SER A 69 7.08 8.23 -20.12
N SER A 70 6.34 8.86 -19.20
CA SER A 70 6.44 8.58 -17.77
C SER A 70 5.86 7.21 -17.43
N THR A 71 6.43 6.58 -16.40
CA THR A 71 6.05 5.28 -15.87
C THR A 71 5.40 5.46 -14.51
N CYS A 72 4.37 4.65 -14.23
CA CYS A 72 3.75 4.64 -12.91
C CYS A 72 4.60 3.84 -11.91
N VAL A 73 4.86 4.43 -10.74
CA VAL A 73 5.53 3.80 -9.60
C VAL A 73 4.72 4.00 -8.32
N VAL A 74 4.88 3.10 -7.35
CA VAL A 74 4.28 3.27 -6.02
C VAL A 74 5.33 3.47 -4.92
N ASP A 75 4.98 4.26 -3.90
CA ASP A 75 5.77 4.43 -2.67
C ASP A 75 5.48 3.34 -1.62
N GLN A 76 6.13 3.42 -0.46
CA GLN A 76 5.95 2.49 0.66
C GLN A 76 4.54 2.50 1.28
N THR A 77 3.76 3.56 1.06
CA THR A 77 2.36 3.69 1.50
C THR A 77 1.37 3.40 0.38
N ASN A 78 1.87 2.83 -0.73
CA ASN A 78 1.14 2.58 -1.96
C ASN A 78 0.52 3.87 -2.55
N ASN A 79 1.16 5.03 -2.56
CA ASN A 79 0.68 6.14 -3.41
C ASN A 79 1.28 6.02 -4.80
N ALA A 80 0.49 6.25 -5.84
CA ALA A 80 0.93 6.17 -7.23
C ALA A 80 1.48 7.51 -7.75
N TYR A 81 2.65 7.45 -8.39
CA TYR A 81 3.39 8.58 -8.95
C TYR A 81 3.72 8.31 -10.42
N CYS A 82 3.74 9.37 -11.23
CA CYS A 82 4.19 9.29 -12.63
C CYS A 82 5.59 9.91 -12.73
N VAL A 83 6.58 9.08 -13.03
CA VAL A 83 7.99 9.48 -13.03
C VAL A 83 8.67 9.07 -14.32
N THR A 84 9.73 9.77 -14.69
CA THR A 84 10.55 9.39 -15.86
C THR A 84 11.68 8.48 -15.40
N CYS A 85 11.65 7.21 -15.81
CA CYS A 85 12.70 6.26 -15.48
C CYS A 85 13.97 6.58 -16.28
N ASN A 86 15.12 6.62 -15.58
CA ASN A 86 16.41 6.70 -16.27
C ASN A 86 16.68 5.40 -17.04
N ARG A 87 16.78 5.50 -18.37
CA ARG A 87 17.05 4.35 -19.24
C ARG A 87 18.54 4.11 -19.49
N ILE A 88 19.35 5.15 -19.33
CA ILE A 88 20.78 5.14 -19.63
C ILE A 88 21.55 4.99 -18.32
N CYS A 89 22.31 3.90 -18.21
CA CYS A 89 23.21 3.68 -17.09
C CYS A 89 24.65 3.67 -17.60
N PRO A 90 25.60 4.22 -16.82
CA PRO A 90 27.01 4.14 -17.16
C PRO A 90 27.48 2.68 -17.15
N GLU A 91 28.48 2.38 -17.97
CA GLU A 91 29.13 1.08 -17.96
C GLU A 91 29.84 0.84 -16.63
N VAL A 92 29.89 -0.43 -16.24
CA VAL A 92 30.44 -0.85 -14.95
C VAL A 92 31.94 -1.04 -15.09
N THR A 93 32.70 -0.38 -14.20
CA THR A 93 34.16 -0.39 -14.21
C THR A 93 34.79 -1.30 -13.17
N SER A 94 34.03 -1.76 -12.16
CA SER A 94 34.52 -2.61 -11.09
C SER A 94 33.50 -3.68 -10.68
N PRO A 95 33.93 -4.92 -10.37
CA PRO A 95 33.06 -5.97 -9.87
C PRO A 95 32.45 -5.68 -8.49
N GLU A 96 32.93 -4.69 -7.75
CA GLU A 96 32.36 -4.30 -6.45
C GLU A 96 31.03 -3.55 -6.59
N GLN A 97 30.69 -3.06 -7.79
CA GLN A 97 29.45 -2.33 -8.04
C GLN A 97 28.22 -3.24 -8.20
N TYR A 98 28.44 -4.55 -8.41
CA TYR A 98 27.33 -5.49 -8.55
C TYR A 98 26.47 -5.52 -7.29
N LEU A 99 25.17 -5.72 -7.47
CA LEU A 99 24.20 -5.82 -6.38
C LEU A 99 23.33 -7.06 -6.60
N CYS A 100 23.01 -7.76 -5.52
CA CYS A 100 21.95 -8.76 -5.52
C CYS A 100 20.64 -8.11 -5.11
N GLY A 101 19.60 -8.19 -5.95
CA GLY A 101 18.25 -7.75 -5.60
C GLY A 101 17.51 -8.78 -4.74
N ASN A 102 16.48 -8.35 -4.01
CA ASN A 102 15.62 -9.28 -3.25
C ASN A 102 14.85 -10.25 -4.16
N ASP A 103 14.69 -9.89 -5.43
CA ASP A 103 14.15 -10.75 -6.48
C ASP A 103 15.13 -11.84 -6.94
N GLY A 104 16.37 -11.85 -6.43
CA GLY A 104 17.40 -12.83 -6.73
C GLY A 104 18.11 -12.57 -8.06
N ILE A 105 17.92 -11.38 -8.64
CA ILE A 105 18.56 -10.95 -9.88
C ILE A 105 19.84 -10.20 -9.54
N VAL A 106 20.90 -10.48 -10.30
CA VAL A 106 22.16 -9.74 -10.24
C VAL A 106 22.05 -8.47 -11.07
N TYR A 107 22.24 -7.33 -10.44
CA TYR A 107 22.29 -6.04 -11.09
C TYR A 107 23.72 -5.57 -11.22
N ALA A 108 24.07 -5.05 -12.40
CA ALA A 108 25.43 -4.61 -12.70
C ALA A 108 25.86 -3.39 -11.84
N SER A 109 24.92 -2.52 -11.49
CA SER A 109 25.14 -1.40 -10.57
C SER A 109 23.84 -0.91 -9.93
N ALA A 110 23.95 0.01 -8.97
CA ALA A 110 22.80 0.69 -8.37
C ALA A 110 21.90 1.40 -9.41
N CYS A 111 22.48 1.93 -10.49
CA CYS A 111 21.68 2.52 -11.59
C CYS A 111 20.79 1.46 -12.25
N HIS A 112 21.36 0.29 -12.56
CA HIS A 112 20.64 -0.80 -13.20
C HIS A 112 19.50 -1.33 -12.32
N LEU A 113 19.72 -1.45 -11.01
CA LEU A 113 18.68 -1.85 -10.06
C LEU A 113 17.57 -0.80 -9.95
N ARG A 114 17.92 0.49 -9.85
CA ARG A 114 16.94 1.59 -9.81
C ARG A 114 16.13 1.68 -11.10
N ARG A 115 16.76 1.48 -12.26
CA ARG A 115 16.08 1.40 -13.56
C ARG A 115 15.07 0.27 -13.57
N ALA A 116 15.48 -0.94 -13.17
CA ALA A 116 14.56 -2.09 -13.10
C ALA A 116 13.41 -1.86 -12.11
N THR A 117 13.71 -1.29 -10.93
CA THR A 117 12.70 -0.90 -9.92
C THR A 117 11.67 0.07 -10.50
N CYS A 118 12.13 1.10 -11.22
CA CYS A 118 11.25 2.09 -11.83
C CYS A 118 10.38 1.48 -12.95
N LEU A 119 10.97 0.63 -13.79
CA LEU A 119 10.23 -0.06 -14.86
C LEU A 119 9.23 -1.10 -14.32
N LEU A 120 9.52 -1.70 -13.16
CA LEU A 120 8.63 -2.63 -12.47
C LEU A 120 7.45 -1.92 -11.80
N GLY A 121 7.60 -0.63 -11.47
CA GLY A 121 6.58 0.17 -10.79
C GLY A 121 6.51 -0.01 -9.27
N ARG A 122 7.42 -0.79 -8.67
CA ARG A 122 7.49 -1.00 -7.22
C ARG A 122 8.91 -1.34 -6.76
N SER A 123 9.18 -1.13 -5.47
CA SER A 123 10.47 -1.41 -4.84
C SER A 123 10.89 -2.88 -4.96
N ILE A 124 12.05 -3.14 -5.57
CA ILE A 124 12.74 -4.44 -5.54
C ILE A 124 13.57 -4.55 -4.26
N GLY A 125 14.37 -3.51 -3.98
CA GLY A 125 15.27 -3.45 -2.84
C GLY A 125 16.55 -4.28 -3.04
N VAL A 126 17.61 -3.86 -2.36
CA VAL A 126 18.91 -4.56 -2.35
C VAL A 126 18.86 -5.65 -1.27
N ALA A 127 19.22 -6.87 -1.65
CA ALA A 127 19.44 -7.97 -0.72
C ALA A 127 20.81 -7.82 -0.05
N TYR A 128 21.87 -7.76 -0.86
CA TYR A 128 23.25 -7.53 -0.41
C TYR A 128 24.13 -7.05 -1.57
N GLU A 129 25.31 -6.54 -1.23
CA GLU A 129 26.31 -6.07 -2.19
C GLU A 129 27.06 -7.26 -2.81
N GLY A 130 27.44 -7.14 -4.08
CA GLY A 130 28.05 -8.20 -4.87
C GLY A 130 27.04 -8.99 -5.72
N LYS A 131 27.50 -10.12 -6.27
CA LYS A 131 26.67 -11.00 -7.10
C LYS A 131 25.80 -11.90 -6.22
N CYS A 132 24.60 -12.22 -6.70
CA CYS A 132 23.75 -13.21 -6.03
C CYS A 132 24.44 -14.58 -5.99
N ILE A 133 24.41 -15.19 -4.81
CA ILE A 133 24.87 -16.56 -4.56
C ILE A 133 23.69 -17.47 -4.26
N LYS A 134 23.84 -18.77 -4.54
CA LYS A 134 22.86 -19.80 -4.17
C LYS A 134 23.04 -20.24 -2.72
N ALA A 135 22.87 -19.28 -1.80
CA ALA A 135 22.95 -19.53 -0.37
C ALA A 135 21.86 -20.49 0.11
N LYS A 136 22.19 -21.31 1.11
CA LYS A 136 21.24 -22.19 1.82
C LYS A 136 20.85 -21.63 3.18
N SER A 137 21.70 -20.79 3.76
CA SER A 137 21.48 -20.10 5.03
C SER A 137 22.17 -18.74 5.03
N CYS A 138 22.00 -17.97 6.11
CA CYS A 138 22.74 -16.74 6.32
C CYS A 138 24.25 -16.95 6.54
N GLU A 139 24.72 -18.17 6.75
CA GLU A 139 26.15 -18.48 6.93
C GLU A 139 26.94 -18.33 5.62
N ASP A 140 26.27 -18.52 4.48
CA ASP A 140 26.86 -18.34 3.16
C ASP A 140 26.97 -16.87 2.74
N ILE A 141 26.23 -15.96 3.42
CA ILE A 141 26.07 -14.57 3.01
C ILE A 141 26.92 -13.66 3.90
N GLN A 142 27.94 -13.05 3.29
CA GLN A 142 28.79 -12.09 3.98
C GLN A 142 28.23 -10.67 3.84
N CYS A 143 27.73 -10.12 4.95
CA CYS A 143 27.29 -8.74 5.02
C CYS A 143 28.45 -7.78 5.33
N ASN A 144 28.46 -6.60 4.71
CA ASN A 144 29.40 -5.53 5.04
C ASN A 144 29.22 -5.03 6.49
N ALA A 145 30.26 -4.38 7.04
CA ALA A 145 30.31 -3.95 8.43
C ALA A 145 29.05 -3.15 8.85
N GLY A 146 28.45 -3.55 9.97
CA GLY A 146 27.24 -2.94 10.53
C GLY A 146 25.92 -3.53 10.03
N LYS A 147 25.93 -4.42 9.03
CA LYS A 147 24.72 -5.12 8.55
C LYS A 147 24.68 -6.55 9.08
N LYS A 148 23.48 -7.05 9.42
CA LYS A 148 23.24 -8.45 9.79
C LYS A 148 22.39 -9.13 8.72
N CYS A 149 22.64 -10.42 8.49
CA CYS A 149 21.84 -11.21 7.57
C CYS A 149 20.50 -11.60 8.22
N LEU A 150 19.41 -11.40 7.48
CA LEU A 150 18.05 -11.83 7.79
C LEU A 150 17.63 -12.85 6.74
N TRP A 151 17.24 -14.05 7.18
CA TRP A 151 16.84 -15.13 6.29
C TRP A 151 15.33 -15.12 6.04
N ASP A 152 14.93 -15.13 4.76
CA ASP A 152 13.56 -15.40 4.34
C ASP A 152 13.40 -16.89 3.99
N ALA A 153 12.76 -17.63 4.89
CA ALA A 153 12.49 -19.05 4.70
C ALA A 153 11.47 -19.34 3.58
N ARG A 154 10.61 -18.39 3.22
CA ARG A 154 9.60 -18.57 2.16
C ARG A 154 10.25 -18.50 0.78
N MET A 155 11.22 -17.61 0.63
CA MET A 155 11.94 -17.40 -0.63
C MET A 155 13.28 -18.15 -0.70
N SER A 156 13.73 -18.73 0.41
CA SER A 156 15.06 -19.34 0.58
C SER A 156 16.18 -18.38 0.19
N ARG A 157 16.12 -17.15 0.71
CA ARG A 157 17.08 -16.07 0.40
C ARG A 157 17.39 -15.27 1.65
N GLY A 158 18.63 -14.79 1.76
CA GLY A 158 19.03 -13.87 2.81
C GLY A 158 19.15 -12.43 2.32
N ARG A 159 18.97 -11.50 3.24
CA ARG A 159 19.10 -10.05 3.04
C ARG A 159 19.95 -9.44 4.15
N CYS A 160 20.90 -8.60 3.79
CA CYS A 160 21.69 -7.81 4.73
C CYS A 160 20.95 -6.51 5.08
N SER A 161 20.57 -6.36 6.34
CA SER A 161 19.87 -5.18 6.87
C SER A 161 20.69 -4.50 7.94
N LEU A 162 20.53 -3.19 8.08
CA LEU A 162 21.03 -2.45 9.23
C LEU A 162 20.17 -2.78 10.45
N CYS A 163 20.82 -2.98 11.59
CA CYS A 163 20.18 -3.42 12.84
C CYS A 163 20.55 -2.49 14.02
N ASP A 164 20.86 -1.23 13.72
CA ASP A 164 21.32 -0.20 14.65
C ASP A 164 20.21 0.78 15.07
N GLU A 165 18.98 0.60 14.59
CA GLU A 165 17.86 1.45 14.98
C GLU A 165 17.49 1.25 16.46
N LEU A 166 17.45 2.37 17.20
CA LEU A 166 16.88 2.44 18.54
C LEU A 166 15.39 2.73 18.43
N CYS A 167 14.57 1.87 19.04
CA CYS A 167 13.12 2.03 19.00
C CYS A 167 12.63 2.96 20.13
N PRO A 168 11.86 4.02 19.82
CA PRO A 168 11.20 4.83 20.83
C PRO A 168 10.06 4.06 21.49
N ASP A 169 9.59 4.57 22.64
CA ASP A 169 8.40 4.04 23.30
C ASP A 169 7.19 4.13 22.36
N SER A 170 6.54 2.99 22.13
CA SER A 170 5.47 2.85 21.14
C SER A 170 4.10 2.88 21.80
N ARG A 171 3.10 3.37 21.05
CA ARG A 171 1.71 3.40 21.50
C ARG A 171 0.98 2.11 21.10
N ALA A 172 -0.11 1.80 21.79
CA ALA A 172 -0.88 0.58 21.53
C ALA A 172 -1.49 0.50 20.12
N ASP A 173 -1.76 1.64 19.48
CA ASP A 173 -2.29 1.75 18.11
C ASP A 173 -1.25 1.49 17.02
N GLU A 174 0.04 1.45 17.38
CA GLU A 174 1.14 1.17 16.45
C GLU A 174 1.50 -0.32 16.38
N ALA A 175 0.79 -1.16 17.14
CA ALA A 175 1.03 -2.60 17.17
C ALA A 175 0.88 -3.22 15.77
N VAL A 176 1.68 -4.25 15.49
CA VAL A 176 1.67 -4.96 14.20
C VAL A 176 1.69 -6.47 14.41
N CYS A 177 1.02 -7.18 13.51
CA CYS A 177 1.14 -8.62 13.37
C CYS A 177 2.15 -8.93 12.27
N ALA A 178 3.21 -9.66 12.60
CA ALA A 178 4.27 -9.97 11.66
C ALA A 178 4.04 -11.31 10.93
N SER A 179 4.93 -11.62 10.00
CA SER A 179 4.88 -12.83 9.16
C SER A 179 5.06 -14.15 9.92
N ASP A 180 5.61 -14.11 11.13
CA ASP A 180 5.70 -15.25 12.06
C ASP A 180 4.43 -15.45 12.90
N ASN A 181 3.37 -14.68 12.63
CA ASN A 181 2.13 -14.61 13.41
C ASN A 181 2.35 -14.18 14.88
N ALA A 182 3.45 -13.49 15.20
CA ALA A 182 3.65 -12.83 16.49
C ALA A 182 3.22 -11.35 16.43
N SER A 183 2.68 -10.87 17.55
CA SER A 183 2.32 -9.46 17.71
C SER A 183 3.52 -8.69 18.29
N TYR A 184 3.84 -7.56 17.67
CA TYR A 184 4.88 -6.65 18.11
C TYR A 184 4.26 -5.30 18.48
N PRO A 185 4.80 -4.59 19.49
CA PRO A 185 4.26 -3.31 19.93
C PRO A 185 4.42 -2.20 18.87
N SER A 186 5.38 -2.35 17.95
CA SER A 186 5.55 -1.47 16.79
C SER A 186 6.29 -2.18 15.66
N GLU A 187 6.24 -1.60 14.45
CA GLU A 187 7.06 -2.05 13.32
C GLU A 187 8.58 -1.97 13.64
N CYS A 188 9.00 -1.01 14.47
CA CYS A 188 10.39 -0.91 14.90
C CYS A 188 10.78 -2.11 15.78
N ALA A 189 9.97 -2.42 16.80
CA ALA A 189 10.23 -3.58 17.67
C ALA A 189 10.23 -4.90 16.89
N MET A 190 9.37 -5.02 15.88
CA MET A 190 9.38 -6.15 14.95
C MET A 190 10.71 -6.25 14.18
N LYS A 191 11.21 -5.15 13.61
CA LYS A 191 12.51 -5.13 12.91
C LYS A 191 13.68 -5.45 13.84
N GLN A 192 13.65 -4.96 15.07
CA GLN A 192 14.65 -5.29 16.08
C GLN A 192 14.63 -6.77 16.43
N ALA A 193 13.45 -7.38 16.58
CA ALA A 193 13.31 -8.80 16.80
C ALA A 193 13.78 -9.62 15.58
N ALA A 194 13.45 -9.20 14.36
CA ALA A 194 13.95 -9.80 13.12
C ALA A 194 15.48 -9.83 13.12
N CYS A 195 16.10 -8.70 13.49
CA CYS A 195 17.55 -8.58 13.67
C CYS A 195 18.10 -9.54 14.73
N SER A 196 17.49 -9.64 15.91
CA SER A 196 17.95 -10.58 16.94
C SER A 196 17.87 -12.03 16.48
N LEU A 197 16.77 -12.41 15.84
CA LEU A 197 16.51 -13.76 15.34
C LEU A 197 17.33 -14.14 14.10
N GLY A 198 17.76 -13.15 13.30
CA GLY A 198 18.36 -13.42 11.98
C GLY A 198 17.35 -13.93 10.96
N ALA A 199 16.06 -13.65 11.16
CA ALA A 199 14.97 -14.05 10.29
C ALA A 199 14.25 -12.82 9.75
N LEU A 200 13.88 -12.81 8.47
CA LEU A 200 13.14 -11.71 7.87
C LEU A 200 11.69 -11.72 8.37
N LEU A 201 11.30 -10.65 9.06
CA LEU A 201 9.91 -10.42 9.47
C LEU A 201 9.31 -9.26 8.68
N GLU A 202 8.11 -9.48 8.15
CA GLU A 202 7.33 -8.46 7.45
C GLU A 202 5.99 -8.23 8.14
N VAL A 203 5.47 -7.00 8.06
CA VAL A 203 4.13 -6.70 8.57
C VAL A 203 3.10 -7.44 7.72
N LYS A 204 2.30 -8.29 8.36
CA LYS A 204 1.15 -8.98 7.76
C LYS A 204 -0.08 -8.08 7.78
N HIS A 205 -0.36 -7.46 8.93
CA HIS A 205 -1.38 -6.43 9.09
C HIS A 205 -1.09 -5.57 10.33
N SER A 206 -1.71 -4.39 10.39
CA SER A 206 -1.72 -3.53 11.58
C SER A 206 -2.59 -4.17 12.69
N GLY A 207 -2.26 -3.91 13.95
CA GLY A 207 -2.90 -4.51 15.12
C GLY A 207 -2.29 -5.86 15.54
N SER A 208 -2.81 -6.43 16.63
CA SER A 208 -2.35 -7.74 17.15
C SER A 208 -2.85 -8.91 16.30
N CYS A 209 -2.04 -9.97 16.20
CA CYS A 209 -2.41 -11.22 15.51
C CYS A 209 -3.61 -11.94 16.14
N ASN A 210 -3.88 -11.72 17.43
CA ASN A 210 -5.02 -12.31 18.15
C ASN A 210 -6.32 -11.53 17.94
N TRP A 211 -6.33 -10.55 17.03
CA TRP A 211 -7.54 -9.83 16.67
C TRP A 211 -8.48 -10.74 15.87
N GLU A 212 -9.43 -11.37 16.56
CA GLU A 212 -10.57 -12.07 15.98
C GLU A 212 -11.55 -11.07 15.34
N SER A 213 -11.17 -10.48 14.18
CA SER A 213 -12.08 -9.94 13.15
C SER A 213 -11.33 -9.12 12.09
N CYS A 214 -10.79 -9.77 11.05
CA CYS A 214 -10.86 -9.10 9.75
C CYS A 214 -12.36 -8.98 9.43
N PRO A 215 -12.91 -7.77 9.17
CA PRO A 215 -14.21 -7.67 8.54
C PRO A 215 -14.08 -8.40 7.21
N LYS A 216 -14.77 -9.53 7.07
CA LYS A 216 -15.09 -10.01 5.73
C LYS A 216 -16.01 -8.94 5.18
N GLU A 217 -15.55 -8.21 4.17
CA GLU A 217 -16.40 -7.30 3.40
C GLU A 217 -17.55 -8.13 2.81
N THR A 218 -18.67 -8.20 3.52
CA THR A 218 -19.97 -8.43 2.92
C THR A 218 -20.58 -7.06 2.71
N GLU A 219 -20.44 -6.57 1.47
CA GLU A 219 -21.07 -5.38 0.86
C GLU A 219 -20.50 -4.00 1.28
N PRO A 220 -20.39 -3.03 0.33
CA PRO A 220 -19.65 -1.77 0.49
C PRO A 220 -20.37 -0.76 1.42
N PRO A 221 -19.65 0.06 2.21
CA PRO A 221 -20.29 0.94 3.19
C PRO A 221 -20.82 2.23 2.54
N GLU A 222 -22.12 2.49 2.67
CA GLU A 222 -22.61 3.86 2.79
C GLU A 222 -22.43 4.29 4.26
N SER A 223 -21.45 5.17 4.47
CA SER A 223 -21.16 5.92 5.71
C SER A 223 -20.59 5.15 6.91
N ILE A 224 -19.34 5.49 7.25
CA ILE A 224 -18.63 5.03 8.45
C ILE A 224 -18.85 6.08 9.54
N GLN A 225 -19.44 5.66 10.65
CA GLN A 225 -19.39 6.41 11.91
C GLN A 225 -18.98 5.42 13.00
N CYS A 226 -17.73 5.50 13.46
CA CYS A 226 -17.31 4.84 14.69
C CYS A 226 -17.27 5.89 15.81
N PRO A 227 -18.08 5.75 16.87
CA PRO A 227 -17.76 6.36 18.14
C PRO A 227 -17.43 5.30 19.21
N LEU A 228 -16.52 5.70 20.09
CA LEU A 228 -16.06 4.99 21.29
C LEU A 228 -17.20 4.38 22.11
N ALA A 229 -16.97 3.22 22.75
CA ALA A 229 -17.21 3.05 24.19
C ALA A 229 -16.71 1.69 24.73
N HIS A 230 -16.21 1.77 25.96
CA HIS A 230 -15.96 0.71 26.93
C HIS A 230 -17.19 -0.18 27.19
N LEU A 231 -17.00 -1.50 27.38
CA LEU A 231 -17.53 -2.34 28.48
C LEU A 231 -17.39 -3.85 28.18
N LEU A 232 -17.31 -4.66 29.24
CA LEU A 232 -16.84 -6.05 29.32
C LEU A 232 -17.93 -7.13 29.16
N CYS A 233 -17.52 -8.27 28.56
CA CYS A 233 -17.79 -9.70 28.82
C CYS A 233 -19.22 -10.35 28.86
N SER A 234 -19.43 -11.36 27.97
CA SER A 234 -20.03 -12.74 28.08
C SER A 234 -21.28 -13.04 28.96
N PRO A 235 -22.11 -14.11 28.70
CA PRO A 235 -21.68 -15.44 28.23
C PRO A 235 -22.61 -16.24 27.26
N ALA A 236 -21.99 -17.30 26.71
CA ALA A 236 -22.49 -18.67 26.53
C ALA A 236 -23.68 -19.02 25.59
N SER A 237 -23.31 -19.86 24.61
CA SER A 237 -23.93 -21.16 24.27
C SER A 237 -25.27 -21.19 23.53
N ALA A 238 -25.21 -21.50 22.23
CA ALA A 238 -26.16 -22.42 21.60
C ALA A 238 -25.53 -23.09 20.37
N LEU A 239 -25.26 -24.39 20.49
CA LEU A 239 -24.94 -25.29 19.39
C LEU A 239 -26.20 -25.52 18.53
N ALA A 240 -26.10 -25.43 17.21
CA ALA A 240 -27.08 -26.06 16.33
C ALA A 240 -26.42 -26.58 15.04
N ARG A 241 -26.69 -27.86 14.76
CA ARG A 241 -26.07 -28.72 13.74
C ARG A 241 -26.61 -28.42 12.34
N PHE A 242 -25.75 -28.60 11.34
CA PHE A 242 -26.09 -28.66 9.92
C PHE A 242 -26.97 -29.89 9.62
N VAL A 243 -28.07 -29.67 8.90
CA VAL A 243 -28.81 -30.71 8.16
C VAL A 243 -28.94 -30.23 6.70
N PRO A 244 -28.34 -30.93 5.71
CA PRO A 244 -28.52 -30.57 4.30
C PRO A 244 -29.85 -31.13 3.75
N PRO A 245 -30.59 -30.37 2.91
CA PRO A 245 -31.79 -30.89 2.25
C PRO A 245 -31.44 -31.78 1.04
N ARG A 246 -32.20 -32.87 0.87
CA ARG A 246 -32.22 -33.72 -0.33
C ARG A 246 -32.92 -33.01 -1.51
N PRO A 247 -32.59 -33.35 -2.76
CA PRO A 247 -33.23 -32.77 -3.94
C PRO A 247 -34.50 -33.53 -4.33
N PRO A 248 -35.47 -32.89 -5.02
CA PRO A 248 -36.47 -33.60 -5.79
C PRO A 248 -36.17 -33.56 -7.30
N TYR A 249 -36.75 -34.55 -7.95
CA TYR A 249 -36.58 -35.04 -9.32
C TYR A 249 -37.20 -34.16 -10.42
N VAL A 250 -36.71 -34.47 -11.63
CA VAL A 250 -37.12 -34.10 -13.01
C VAL A 250 -38.55 -34.57 -13.37
N ILE A 251 -39.32 -33.80 -14.17
CA ILE A 251 -40.03 -34.24 -15.42
C ILE A 251 -40.21 -33.05 -16.41
N ASP A 252 -39.92 -33.32 -17.69
CA ASP A 252 -40.10 -32.55 -18.93
C ASP A 252 -41.56 -32.19 -19.33
N ASN A 253 -41.78 -31.03 -19.98
CA ASN A 253 -42.05 -30.89 -21.44
C ASN A 253 -42.73 -29.55 -21.85
N LYS A 254 -42.19 -28.97 -22.94
CA LYS A 254 -42.81 -28.18 -24.04
C LYS A 254 -43.41 -26.76 -23.81
N HIS A 255 -42.83 -25.83 -24.59
CA HIS A 255 -43.38 -24.64 -25.29
C HIS A 255 -44.12 -23.57 -24.46
N GLY A 256 -43.57 -22.34 -24.46
CA GLY A 256 -44.35 -21.14 -24.15
C GLY A 256 -43.50 -19.98 -23.64
N VAL A 257 -43.34 -18.95 -24.47
CA VAL A 257 -42.80 -17.62 -24.12
C VAL A 257 -43.67 -16.98 -23.03
N LEU A 258 -43.08 -16.44 -21.95
CA LEU A 258 -43.71 -15.37 -21.16
C LEU A 258 -42.71 -14.60 -20.29
N ASN A 259 -42.79 -13.28 -20.43
CA ASN A 259 -42.12 -12.23 -19.67
C ASN A 259 -42.28 -12.39 -18.16
N VAL A 260 -41.20 -12.16 -17.40
CA VAL A 260 -41.26 -11.93 -15.96
C VAL A 260 -40.96 -10.46 -15.69
N THR A 261 -42.04 -9.69 -15.51
CA THR A 261 -42.03 -8.39 -14.87
C THR A 261 -41.62 -8.54 -13.41
N SER A 262 -40.59 -7.79 -13.00
CA SER A 262 -40.14 -7.64 -11.62
C SER A 262 -41.29 -7.17 -10.72
N ARG A 263 -41.60 -7.94 -9.66
CA ARG A 263 -42.41 -7.48 -8.53
C ARG A 263 -41.52 -7.26 -7.33
N VAL A 264 -41.45 -6.00 -6.93
CA VAL A 264 -40.98 -5.51 -5.64
C VAL A 264 -41.83 -6.16 -4.54
N GLY A 265 -41.19 -6.85 -3.59
CA GLY A 265 -41.81 -7.36 -2.38
C GLY A 265 -41.17 -6.70 -1.16
N THR A 266 -41.90 -5.80 -0.51
CA THR A 266 -41.62 -5.27 0.82
C THR A 266 -42.10 -6.27 1.87
N CYS A 267 -41.29 -6.54 2.91
CA CYS A 267 -41.77 -7.19 4.13
C CYS A 267 -41.75 -6.21 5.29
N PHE A 268 -42.93 -6.08 5.90
CA PHE A 268 -43.25 -5.27 7.06
C PHE A 268 -42.70 -5.88 8.36
N SER A 269 -42.35 -4.98 9.28
CA SER A 269 -42.21 -5.08 10.74
C SER A 269 -42.68 -6.36 11.46
N ALA A 270 -41.89 -6.79 12.44
CA ALA A 270 -42.38 -7.51 13.62
C ALA A 270 -41.85 -6.82 14.89
N GLN A 271 -42.76 -6.44 15.78
CA GLN A 271 -42.52 -5.77 17.06
C GLN A 271 -41.98 -6.74 18.12
N CYS A 272 -41.02 -6.28 18.93
CA CYS A 272 -40.69 -6.90 20.21
C CYS A 272 -41.59 -6.31 21.30
N SER A 273 -42.15 -7.17 22.18
CA SER A 273 -42.82 -6.76 23.42
C SER A 273 -42.09 -7.37 24.61
N VAL A 274 -42.02 -6.55 25.67
CA VAL A 274 -41.36 -6.62 26.99
C VAL A 274 -40.64 -7.91 27.37
#